data_AF-I1P6A1-F1
#
_entry.id   AF-I1P6A1-F1
#
_cell.length_a   1.000
_cell.length_b   1.000
_cell.length_c   1.000
_cell.angle_alpha   90.00
_cell.angle_beta   90.00
_cell.angle_gamma   90.00
#
_symmetry.space_group_name_H-M   'P 1'
#
loop_
_entity.id
_entity.type
_entity.pdbx_description
1 polymer ?
#
loop_
_entity_poly.entity_id
_entity_poly.type
_entity_poly.pdbx_seq_one_letter_code
_entity_poly.pdbx_strand_id
1 'polypeptide(L)'
;PAPTPGSAAEDEAAGLRLCSHALCGRPETRRHEFRRCSVCGVVNYCSRACQALHWKTAHKAECTPMDRWLDNAAAGAANPNAAAGDAAMAAPAP
;
A
#
# COMPACT_ATOMS: atom_id res chain seq x y z
N PRO A 1 38.28 -8.90 16.74
CA PRO A 1 37.04 -9.65 16.50
C PRO A 1 35.92 -8.65 16.18
N ALA A 2 35.14 -8.93 15.15
CA ALA A 2 34.17 -8.04 14.51
C ALA A 2 33.05 -7.54 15.45
N PRO A 3 32.39 -6.41 15.14
CA PRO A 3 31.12 -6.05 15.79
C PRO A 3 30.08 -7.16 15.56
N THR A 4 29.41 -7.57 16.63
CA THR A 4 28.30 -8.53 16.60
C THR A 4 27.09 -7.95 15.84
N PRO A 5 26.54 -8.61 14.82
CA PRO A 5 25.26 -8.24 14.24
C PRO A 5 24.16 -8.93 15.04
N GLY A 6 23.43 -8.18 15.86
CA GLY A 6 22.39 -8.79 16.70
C GLY A 6 21.48 -7.78 17.37
N SER A 7 20.83 -6.90 16.59
CA SER A 7 19.59 -6.20 16.99
C SER A 7 18.95 -5.31 15.92
N ALA A 8 19.26 -5.50 14.62
CA ALA A 8 18.52 -4.85 13.53
C ALA A 8 17.61 -5.81 12.73
N ALA A 9 17.59 -7.11 13.09
CA ALA A 9 16.85 -8.14 12.38
C ALA A 9 15.53 -8.55 13.06
N GLU A 10 15.30 -8.12 14.31
CA GLU A 10 14.26 -8.71 15.16
C GLU A 10 12.98 -7.85 15.23
N ASP A 11 13.03 -6.59 14.74
CA ASP A 11 11.83 -5.74 14.49
C ASP A 11 11.46 -5.72 12.99
N GLU A 12 11.85 -6.73 12.21
CA GLU A 12 11.52 -6.83 10.77
C GLU A 12 10.56 -8.01 10.49
N ALA A 13 10.06 -8.67 11.55
CA ALA A 13 9.19 -9.84 11.47
C ALA A 13 7.69 -9.51 11.31
N ALA A 14 7.34 -8.27 10.95
CA ALA A 14 5.97 -7.93 10.56
C ALA A 14 5.78 -8.23 9.06
N GLY A 15 5.86 -9.51 8.67
CA GLY A 15 5.39 -10.04 7.38
C GLY A 15 5.78 -9.20 6.15
N LEU A 16 7.07 -9.19 5.80
CA LEU A 16 7.56 -8.61 4.55
C LEU A 16 6.74 -9.17 3.37
N ARG A 17 6.01 -8.30 2.67
CA ARG A 17 5.05 -8.71 1.65
C ARG A 17 5.77 -9.26 0.41
N LEU A 18 5.10 -10.10 -0.37
CA LEU A 18 5.62 -10.60 -1.65
C LEU A 18 5.01 -9.82 -2.83
N CYS A 19 5.78 -9.69 -3.91
CA CYS A 19 5.26 -9.15 -5.16
C CYS A 19 4.17 -10.09 -5.70
N SER A 20 2.97 -9.56 -5.93
CA SER A 20 1.82 -10.32 -6.45
C SER A 20 1.98 -10.72 -7.92
N HIS A 21 3.01 -10.24 -8.62
CA HIS A 21 3.34 -10.76 -9.93
C HIS A 21 4.10 -12.08 -9.82
N ALA A 22 3.46 -13.18 -10.22
CA ALA A 22 3.96 -14.55 -10.07
C ALA A 22 5.36 -14.79 -10.69
N LEU A 23 5.69 -14.11 -11.80
CA LEU A 23 7.03 -14.24 -12.43
C LEU A 23 8.12 -13.43 -11.71
N CYS A 24 7.76 -12.60 -10.73
CA CYS A 24 8.72 -11.83 -9.94
C CYS A 24 8.94 -12.45 -8.56
N GLY A 25 7.88 -12.66 -7.78
CA GLY A 25 7.93 -13.31 -6.46
C GLY A 25 8.87 -12.66 -5.41
N ARG A 26 9.44 -11.48 -5.69
CA ARG A 26 10.43 -10.84 -4.80
C ARG A 26 9.81 -10.49 -3.44
N PRO A 27 10.51 -10.80 -2.33
CA PRO A 27 10.11 -10.34 -1.01
C PRO A 27 10.43 -8.86 -0.81
N GLU A 28 9.61 -8.20 -0.01
CA GLU A 28 9.83 -6.82 0.45
C GLU A 28 11.08 -6.80 1.35
N THR A 29 11.96 -5.83 1.14
CA THR A 29 13.22 -5.74 1.92
C THR A 29 13.23 -4.56 2.88
N ARG A 30 12.29 -3.62 2.70
CA ARG A 30 12.07 -2.46 3.56
C ARG A 30 10.58 -2.20 3.65
N ARG A 31 10.10 -1.79 4.82
CA ARG A 31 8.70 -1.42 5.03
C ARG A 31 8.23 -0.38 4.00
N HIS A 32 7.08 -0.64 3.36
CA HIS A 32 6.44 0.23 2.36
C HIS A 32 7.23 0.44 1.06
N GLU A 33 8.19 -0.43 0.75
CA GLU A 33 8.84 -0.44 -0.56
C GLU A 33 7.84 -0.85 -1.65
N PHE A 34 6.88 -1.72 -1.30
CA PHE A 34 5.91 -2.22 -2.26
C PHE A 34 4.70 -1.29 -2.40
N ARG A 35 4.31 -1.06 -3.65
CA ARG A 35 3.14 -0.24 -3.99
C ARG A 35 1.92 -1.13 -4.17
N ARG A 36 0.80 -0.71 -3.57
CA ARG A 36 -0.50 -1.35 -3.78
C ARG A 36 -1.13 -0.93 -5.10
N CYS A 37 -2.04 -1.75 -5.61
CA CYS A 37 -2.93 -1.31 -6.69
C CYS A 37 -3.77 -0.11 -6.22
N SER A 38 -3.80 0.98 -6.99
CA SER A 38 -4.55 2.19 -6.63
C SER A 38 -6.07 2.00 -6.71
N VAL A 39 -6.52 0.99 -7.46
CA VAL A 39 -7.95 0.68 -7.69
C VAL A 39 -8.49 -0.20 -6.56
N CYS A 40 -7.89 -1.38 -6.36
CA CYS A 40 -8.39 -2.34 -5.38
C CYS A 40 -7.66 -2.31 -4.04
N GLY A 41 -6.45 -1.75 -3.94
CA GLY A 41 -5.66 -1.76 -2.70
C GLY A 41 -5.14 -3.13 -2.23
N VAL A 42 -5.62 -4.25 -2.81
CA VAL A 42 -5.39 -5.61 -2.29
C VAL A 42 -3.99 -6.15 -2.59
N VAL A 43 -3.54 -6.01 -3.84
CA VAL A 43 -2.30 -6.62 -4.34
C VAL A 43 -1.12 -5.65 -4.25
N ASN A 44 0.09 -6.20 -4.06
CA ASN A 44 1.32 -5.43 -3.82
C ASN A 44 2.35 -5.69 -4.92
N TYR A 45 3.07 -4.65 -5.35
CA TYR A 45 4.06 -4.73 -6.43
C TYR A 45 5.38 -4.09 -6.02
N CYS A 46 6.48 -4.77 -6.28
CA CYS A 46 7.83 -4.24 -6.07
C CYS A 46 8.19 -3.11 -7.05
N SER A 47 7.48 -2.99 -8.17
CA SER A 47 7.74 -1.98 -9.19
C SER A 47 6.50 -1.71 -10.06
N ARG A 48 6.50 -0.54 -10.71
CA ARG A 48 5.51 -0.19 -11.74
C ARG A 48 5.55 -1.16 -12.93
N ALA A 49 6.71 -1.71 -13.26
CA ALA A 49 6.85 -2.71 -14.32
C ALA A 49 6.11 -4.01 -13.97
N CYS A 50 6.25 -4.51 -12.75
CA CYS A 50 5.54 -5.71 -12.28
C CYS A 50 4.02 -5.49 -12.24
N GLN A 51 3.57 -4.30 -11.80
CA GLN A 51 2.17 -3.94 -11.86
C GLN A 51 1.64 -3.95 -13.31
N ALA A 52 2.33 -3.29 -14.23
CA ALA A 52 1.90 -3.20 -15.63
C ALA A 52 1.88 -4.58 -16.33
N LEU A 53 2.82 -5.46 -16.02
CA LEU A 53 2.86 -6.80 -16.56
C LEU A 53 1.71 -7.64 -16.01
N HIS A 54 1.53 -7.67 -14.68
CA HIS A 54 0.42 -8.39 -14.07
C HIS A 54 -0.95 -7.86 -14.51
N TRP A 55 -1.07 -6.54 -14.70
CA TRP A 55 -2.27 -5.90 -15.23
C TRP A 55 -2.68 -6.43 -16.60
N LYS A 56 -1.71 -6.56 -17.51
CA LYS A 56 -1.97 -7.05 -18.87
C LYS A 56 -2.31 -8.53 -18.90
N THR A 57 -1.76 -9.33 -17.98
CA THR A 57 -1.90 -10.79 -18.02
C THR A 57 -3.10 -11.32 -17.25
N ALA A 58 -3.44 -10.73 -16.10
CA ALA A 58 -4.49 -11.27 -15.22
C ALA A 58 -5.22 -10.21 -14.40
N HIS A 59 -4.50 -9.28 -13.76
CA HIS A 59 -5.09 -8.43 -12.72
C HIS A 59 -6.24 -7.55 -13.22
N LYS A 60 -6.22 -7.11 -14.49
CA LYS A 60 -7.31 -6.28 -15.04
C LYS A 60 -8.68 -6.97 -14.97
N ALA A 61 -8.73 -8.29 -15.14
CA ALA A 61 -9.98 -9.05 -15.10
C ALA A 61 -10.48 -9.28 -13.66
N GLU A 62 -9.56 -9.32 -12.70
CA GLU A 62 -9.84 -9.63 -11.29
C GLU A 62 -9.93 -8.37 -10.40
N CYS A 63 -9.50 -7.21 -10.91
CA CYS A 63 -9.42 -5.99 -10.12
C CYS A 63 -10.81 -5.39 -9.87
N THR A 64 -11.29 -5.52 -8.65
CA THR A 64 -12.51 -4.86 -8.19
C THR A 64 -12.16 -3.68 -7.28
N PRO A 65 -12.73 -2.48 -7.50
CA PRO A 65 -12.55 -1.35 -6.58
C PRO A 65 -12.98 -1.75 -5.17
N MET A 66 -12.12 -1.53 -4.18
CA MET A 66 -12.54 -1.63 -2.78
C MET A 66 -13.18 -0.31 -2.38
N ASP A 67 -14.40 -0.37 -1.85
CA ASP A 67 -14.99 0.75 -1.10
C ASP A 67 -14.05 1.05 0.06
N ARG A 68 -13.47 2.26 0.07
CA ARG A 68 -12.39 2.67 0.98
C ARG A 68 -12.86 2.92 2.42
N TRP A 69 -13.58 1.97 3.01
CA TRP A 69 -14.11 2.14 4.36
C TRP A 69 -13.18 1.58 5.46
N LEU A 70 -12.20 0.72 5.17
CA LEU A 70 -11.46 -0.01 6.21
C LEU A 70 -9.94 -0.22 6.02
N ASP A 71 -9.24 0.56 5.18
CA ASP A 71 -7.78 0.39 5.02
C ASP A 71 -6.91 1.24 5.98
N ASN A 72 -7.50 1.87 7.00
CA ASN A 72 -6.78 2.68 8.00
C ASN A 72 -6.20 1.89 9.21
N ALA A 73 -6.06 0.56 9.12
CA ALA A 73 -5.59 -0.24 10.25
C ALA A 73 -4.10 -0.67 10.18
N ALA A 74 -3.32 -0.23 9.19
CA ALA A 74 -1.93 -0.70 9.05
C ALA A 74 -0.91 0.33 8.53
N ALA A 75 -1.15 1.63 8.73
CA ALA A 75 -0.15 2.67 8.54
C ALA A 75 -0.30 3.69 9.68
N GLY A 76 0.53 3.57 10.70
CA GLY A 76 0.57 4.53 11.80
C GLY A 76 0.79 5.97 11.32
N ALA A 77 0.13 6.89 12.01
CA ALA A 77 0.18 8.35 11.92
C ALA A 77 -0.90 9.06 11.06
N ALA A 78 -2.16 9.02 11.53
CA ALA A 78 -3.07 10.15 11.37
C ALA A 78 -3.20 10.86 12.73
N ASN A 79 -2.61 12.05 12.85
CA ASN A 79 -2.85 12.95 13.98
C ASN A 79 -4.31 13.44 13.91
N PRO A 80 -5.16 13.23 14.94
CA PRO A 80 -6.57 13.65 14.90
C PRO A 80 -6.80 15.16 15.05
N ASN A 81 -5.75 15.99 15.12
CA ASN A 81 -5.91 17.43 15.33
C ASN A 81 -6.02 18.27 14.03
N ALA A 82 -6.80 17.80 13.07
CA ALA A 82 -7.22 18.58 11.90
C ALA A 82 -8.74 18.58 11.77
N ALA A 83 -9.41 19.14 12.77
CA ALA A 83 -10.82 19.50 12.70
C ALA A 83 -11.00 20.99 13.02
N ALA A 84 -11.28 21.78 11.99
CA ALA A 84 -12.03 23.04 12.01
C ALA A 84 -12.36 23.34 10.53
N GLY A 85 -13.56 23.00 10.03
CA GLY A 85 -14.70 23.93 9.89
C GLY A 85 -14.61 24.65 8.53
N ASP A 86 -15.65 24.85 7.72
CA ASP A 86 -17.09 24.81 7.92
C ASP A 86 -17.84 24.31 6.68
N ALA A 87 -19.12 24.00 6.89
CA ALA A 87 -20.09 23.74 5.84
C ALA A 87 -20.82 25.04 5.52
N ALA A 88 -20.80 25.47 4.25
CA ALA A 88 -21.77 26.43 3.73
C ALA A 88 -22.15 26.08 2.29
N MET A 89 -23.36 25.52 2.17
CA MET A 89 -24.12 25.40 0.92
C MET A 89 -24.45 26.79 0.38
N ALA A 90 -24.22 27.05 -0.91
CA ALA A 90 -25.03 27.97 -1.71
C ALA A 90 -24.72 27.86 -3.21
N ALA A 91 -25.71 27.43 -3.97
CA ALA A 91 -25.90 27.76 -5.38
C ALA A 91 -27.36 28.26 -5.52
N PRO A 92 -27.79 28.93 -6.60
CA PRO A 92 -27.06 29.65 -7.67
C PRO A 92 -27.65 31.07 -7.93
N ALA A 93 -27.26 31.68 -9.07
CA ALA A 93 -27.98 32.69 -9.89
C ALA A 93 -27.46 34.14 -9.82
N PRO A 94 -27.70 34.97 -10.87
CA PRO A 94 -28.43 34.70 -12.14
C PRO A 94 -27.56 34.21 -13.31
#